data_AF-A0A4U2AQV7-F1
#
_entry.id   AF-A0A4U2AQV7-F1
#
_cell.length_a   1.000
_cell.length_b   1.000
_cell.length_c   1.000
_cell.angle_alpha   90.00
_cell.angle_beta   90.00
_cell.angle_gamma   90.00
#
_symmetry.space_group_name_H-M   'P 1'
#
loop_
_entity.id
_entity.type
_entity.pdbx_description
1 polymer ?
#
loop_
_entity_poly.entity_id
_entity_poly.type
_entity_poly.pdbx_seq_one_letter_code
_entity_poly.pdbx_strand_id
1 'polypeptide(L)'
;MSAYIAPSQIAQRQLAYFEGKHVLVAGEAEDLFPVELAKHCESVTVYTSNYSYYRQLDNCSSIQRFYGAEFTEETKADLVMLYWPKAKAEAEFLLAMLFAKLGKDTEIVVVGENRSGVKSIEKMFAPYGKVVKYDSARRCSFYWGQCFEQPQTFNLQDWFKTYEVSIDEQSLTVKSLPGVFSHGAFDVGSQLLLDTLPKLKGKVLDFGCGAGVLGAVMASRNPDIELEMCDISAFAVASSQATLEANGLTGKVFASDVYSDTSKDYQFIISNPPFHSGLDTSYSATETLLAQAPKHLKRSGEMIIVANSFLKYIPIIEQAFGKCATLNKTTKFAIYHANK
;
A
#
# COMPACT_ATOMS: atom_id res chain seq x y z
N MET A 1 3.26 -17.40 -21.37
CA MET A 1 3.94 -16.53 -20.39
C MET A 1 4.14 -17.33 -19.12
N SER A 2 5.23 -17.10 -18.38
CA SER A 2 5.45 -17.80 -17.10
C SER A 2 4.38 -17.36 -16.09
N ALA A 3 3.98 -18.27 -15.20
CA ALA A 3 2.94 -18.04 -14.19
C ALA A 3 3.35 -17.05 -13.08
N TYR A 4 4.63 -16.69 -13.01
CA TYR A 4 5.21 -15.90 -11.93
C TYR A 4 5.87 -14.62 -12.45
N ILE A 5 5.98 -13.61 -11.58
CA ILE A 5 6.74 -12.38 -11.86
C ILE A 5 8.24 -12.67 -11.94
N ALA A 6 9.02 -11.77 -12.55
CA ALA A 6 10.45 -11.99 -12.78
C ALA A 6 11.26 -12.25 -11.47
N PRO A 7 10.99 -11.57 -10.34
CA PRO A 7 11.60 -11.91 -9.04
C PRO A 7 11.27 -13.34 -8.55
N SER A 8 10.03 -13.78 -8.67
CA SER A 8 9.63 -15.15 -8.30
C SER A 8 10.27 -16.20 -9.21
N GLN A 9 10.40 -15.93 -10.51
CA GLN A 9 11.06 -16.83 -11.45
C GLN A 9 12.56 -17.04 -11.17
N ILE A 10 13.26 -16.02 -10.66
CA ILE A 10 14.66 -16.20 -10.25
C ILE A 10 14.73 -17.00 -8.93
N ALA A 11 13.82 -16.78 -7.98
CA ALA A 11 13.71 -17.59 -6.78
C ALA A 11 13.41 -19.07 -7.09
N GLN A 12 12.52 -19.32 -8.06
CA GLN A 12 12.15 -20.67 -8.50
C GLN A 12 13.35 -21.48 -9.02
N ARG A 13 14.38 -20.83 -9.58
CA ARG A 13 15.61 -21.50 -10.02
C ARG A 13 16.49 -21.97 -8.86
N GLN A 14 16.18 -21.51 -7.65
CA GLN A 14 16.98 -21.67 -6.43
C GLN A 14 16.20 -22.40 -5.32
N LEU A 15 15.20 -23.22 -5.67
CA LEU A 15 14.33 -23.91 -4.69
C LEU A 15 15.11 -24.73 -3.64
N ALA A 16 16.25 -25.31 -4.02
CA ALA A 16 17.11 -26.08 -3.11
C ALA A 16 17.60 -25.25 -1.89
N TYR A 17 17.68 -23.92 -2.00
CA TYR A 17 18.06 -23.05 -0.87
C TYR A 17 16.98 -22.94 0.21
N PHE A 18 15.75 -23.30 -0.13
CA PHE A 18 14.61 -23.21 0.78
C PHE A 18 14.26 -24.57 1.39
N GLU A 19 14.94 -25.65 0.98
CA GLU A 19 14.72 -27.00 1.53
C GLU A 19 15.01 -27.06 3.03
N GLY A 20 14.06 -27.63 3.78
CA GLY A 20 14.18 -27.77 5.24
C GLY A 20 14.00 -26.47 6.04
N LYS A 21 13.65 -25.35 5.38
CA LYS A 21 13.51 -24.03 6.04
C LYS A 21 12.08 -23.74 6.47
N HIS A 22 11.93 -22.91 7.49
CA HIS A 22 10.70 -22.23 7.83
C HIS A 22 10.77 -20.80 7.26
N VAL A 23 10.06 -20.56 6.15
CA VAL A 23 10.23 -19.32 5.38
C VAL A 23 9.16 -18.29 5.74
N LEU A 24 9.60 -17.07 6.07
CA LEU A 24 8.75 -15.88 6.13
C LEU A 24 8.93 -15.05 4.86
N VAL A 25 7.91 -15.04 4.01
CA VAL A 25 7.86 -14.20 2.81
C VAL A 25 7.31 -12.82 3.18
N ALA A 26 8.00 -11.76 2.76
CA ALA A 26 7.58 -10.38 2.99
C ALA A 26 7.94 -9.44 1.81
N GLY A 27 7.38 -8.24 1.83
CA GLY A 27 7.63 -7.20 0.81
C GLY A 27 6.67 -7.27 -0.39
N GLU A 28 7.14 -6.82 -1.57
CA GLU A 28 6.33 -6.71 -2.80
C GLU A 28 6.17 -8.06 -3.54
N ALA A 29 5.64 -9.07 -2.85
CA ALA A 29 5.15 -10.28 -3.50
C ALA A 29 3.77 -10.02 -4.14
N GLU A 30 3.59 -10.43 -5.39
CA GLU A 30 2.35 -10.17 -6.16
C GLU A 30 1.80 -11.43 -6.86
N ASP A 31 2.39 -12.61 -6.63
CA ASP A 31 1.99 -13.86 -7.26
C ASP A 31 1.91 -15.04 -6.28
N LEU A 32 1.51 -16.20 -6.80
CA LEU A 32 1.30 -17.41 -5.99
C LEU A 32 2.58 -18.23 -5.78
N PHE A 33 3.78 -17.67 -6.02
CA PHE A 33 5.03 -18.40 -5.79
C PHE A 33 5.18 -18.92 -4.35
N PRO A 34 4.76 -18.21 -3.29
CA PRO A 34 4.81 -18.76 -1.92
C PRO A 34 4.04 -20.08 -1.75
N VAL A 35 3.00 -20.32 -2.55
CA VAL A 35 2.24 -21.58 -2.56
C VAL A 35 3.05 -22.72 -3.19
N GLU A 36 3.83 -22.44 -4.22
CA GLU A 36 4.80 -23.41 -4.75
C GLU A 36 5.94 -23.64 -3.76
N LEU A 37 6.46 -22.58 -3.16
CA LEU A 37 7.53 -22.62 -2.18
C LEU A 37 7.19 -23.55 -1.00
N ALA A 38 5.92 -23.56 -0.57
CA ALA A 38 5.43 -24.44 0.49
C ALA A 38 5.53 -25.94 0.18
N LYS A 39 5.79 -26.33 -1.08
CA LYS A 39 6.05 -27.74 -1.46
C LYS A 39 7.50 -28.15 -1.24
N HIS A 40 8.39 -27.17 -0.98
CA HIS A 40 9.83 -27.36 -0.85
C HIS A 40 10.36 -26.99 0.53
N CYS A 41 9.58 -26.28 1.34
CA CYS A 41 9.95 -25.82 2.68
C CYS A 41 9.22 -26.62 3.77
N GLU A 42 9.70 -26.56 5.01
CA GLU A 42 8.97 -27.11 6.16
C GLU A 42 7.71 -26.30 6.47
N SER A 43 7.76 -24.98 6.32
CA SER A 43 6.58 -24.12 6.35
C SER A 43 6.81 -22.82 5.59
N VAL A 44 5.73 -22.22 5.10
CA VAL A 44 5.75 -20.88 4.51
C VAL A 44 4.69 -20.02 5.18
N THR A 45 5.13 -18.86 5.66
CA THR A 45 4.29 -17.80 6.19
C THR A 45 4.46 -16.58 5.30
N VAL A 46 3.37 -15.96 4.89
CA VAL A 46 3.37 -14.71 4.12
C VAL A 46 2.94 -13.57 5.04
N TYR A 47 3.79 -12.58 5.22
CA TYR A 47 3.40 -11.29 5.78
C TYR A 47 3.32 -10.26 4.66
N THR A 48 2.20 -9.55 4.57
CA THR A 48 2.02 -8.51 3.55
C THR A 48 1.27 -7.30 4.08
N SER A 49 1.69 -6.12 3.63
CA SER A 49 0.95 -4.88 3.83
C SER A 49 -0.09 -4.64 2.73
N ASN A 50 -0.18 -5.50 1.70
CA ASN A 50 -1.12 -5.36 0.58
C ASN A 50 -2.35 -6.25 0.80
N TYR A 51 -3.51 -5.61 0.97
CA TYR A 51 -4.74 -6.32 1.29
C TYR A 51 -5.29 -7.17 0.13
N SER A 52 -5.07 -6.76 -1.13
CA SER A 52 -5.50 -7.54 -2.30
C SER A 52 -4.71 -8.85 -2.36
N TYR A 53 -3.39 -8.75 -2.16
CA TYR A 53 -2.53 -9.94 -2.11
C TYR A 53 -2.90 -10.86 -0.93
N TYR A 54 -3.15 -10.29 0.25
CA TYR A 54 -3.63 -11.04 1.40
C TYR A 54 -4.92 -11.84 1.10
N ARG A 55 -5.88 -11.23 0.42
CA ARG A 55 -7.15 -11.87 0.01
C ARG A 55 -6.95 -12.92 -1.09
N GLN A 56 -6.05 -12.66 -2.04
CA GLN A 56 -5.72 -13.62 -3.10
C GLN A 56 -5.24 -14.97 -2.52
N LEU A 57 -4.62 -14.94 -1.34
CA LEU A 57 -4.14 -16.12 -0.62
C LEU A 57 -5.20 -16.77 0.28
N ASP A 58 -6.46 -16.29 0.32
CA ASP A 58 -7.53 -16.80 1.20
C ASP A 58 -7.71 -18.32 1.13
N ASN A 59 -7.62 -18.89 -0.07
CA ASN A 59 -7.91 -20.30 -0.34
C ASN A 59 -6.65 -21.18 -0.39
N CYS A 60 -5.49 -20.67 0.05
CA CYS A 60 -4.22 -21.38 0.01
C CYS A 60 -3.91 -22.00 1.39
N SER A 61 -4.43 -23.20 1.66
CA SER A 61 -4.27 -23.86 2.96
C SER A 61 -2.85 -24.34 3.28
N SER A 62 -1.94 -24.37 2.28
CA SER A 62 -0.56 -24.79 2.46
C SER A 62 0.34 -23.71 3.06
N ILE A 63 -0.16 -22.49 3.26
CA ILE A 63 0.60 -21.36 3.79
C ILE A 63 -0.16 -20.68 4.93
N GLN A 64 0.57 -20.05 5.83
CA GLN A 64 0.02 -19.04 6.74
C GLN A 64 0.11 -17.67 6.10
N ARG A 65 -0.81 -16.76 6.43
CA ARG A 65 -0.86 -15.42 5.85
C ARG A 65 -1.29 -14.39 6.90
N PHE A 66 -0.61 -13.26 6.90
CA PHE A 66 -0.83 -12.17 7.84
C PHE A 66 -0.84 -10.84 7.10
N TYR A 67 -1.76 -9.98 7.50
CA TYR A 67 -1.92 -8.63 7.00
C TYR A 67 -1.81 -7.64 8.15
N GLY A 68 -0.98 -6.61 7.99
CA GLY A 68 -0.81 -5.60 9.01
C GLY A 68 0.26 -4.58 8.65
N ALA A 69 0.30 -3.49 9.43
CA ALA A 69 1.40 -2.52 9.37
C ALA A 69 2.64 -3.01 10.13
N GLU A 70 2.47 -4.00 10.99
CA GLU A 70 3.51 -4.65 11.75
C GLU A 70 3.29 -6.17 11.75
N PHE A 71 4.38 -6.95 11.70
CA PHE A 71 4.34 -8.39 11.89
C PHE A 71 4.54 -8.72 13.37
N THR A 72 3.44 -8.98 14.09
CA THR A 72 3.44 -9.20 15.54
C THR A 72 3.43 -10.68 15.94
N GLU A 73 3.09 -11.56 14.99
CA GLU A 73 2.83 -12.98 15.22
C GLU A 73 4.08 -13.75 15.67
N GLU A 74 3.87 -14.74 16.53
CA GLU A 74 4.92 -15.69 16.87
C GLU A 74 5.27 -16.56 15.66
N THR A 75 6.55 -16.77 15.43
CA THR A 75 7.03 -17.45 14.23
C THR A 75 8.24 -18.32 14.53
N LYS A 76 8.35 -19.43 13.79
CA LYS A 76 9.53 -20.31 13.79
C LYS A 76 10.42 -20.06 12.58
N ALA A 77 10.13 -19.01 11.81
CA ALA A 77 10.85 -18.74 10.58
C ALA A 77 12.35 -18.57 10.87
N ASP A 78 13.17 -19.28 10.10
CA ASP A 78 14.62 -19.20 10.14
C ASP A 78 15.20 -18.58 8.87
N LEU A 79 14.34 -18.30 7.88
CA LEU A 79 14.68 -17.63 6.63
C LEU A 79 13.63 -16.58 6.27
N VAL A 80 14.06 -15.34 6.03
CA VAL A 80 13.23 -14.29 5.43
C VAL A 80 13.43 -14.27 3.92
N MET A 81 12.36 -14.43 3.16
CA MET A 81 12.34 -14.16 1.72
C MET A 81 11.73 -12.77 1.48
N LEU A 82 12.59 -11.78 1.29
CA LEU A 82 12.19 -10.40 1.04
C LEU A 82 12.08 -10.12 -0.47
N TYR A 83 10.86 -9.88 -0.93
CA TYR A 83 10.61 -9.24 -2.22
C TYR A 83 10.91 -7.75 -2.07
N TRP A 84 11.96 -7.29 -2.74
CA TRP A 84 12.47 -5.95 -2.61
C TRP A 84 11.40 -4.89 -2.98
N PRO A 85 11.00 -4.02 -2.03
CA PRO A 85 10.03 -2.99 -2.33
C PRO A 85 10.64 -1.89 -3.20
N LYS A 86 9.79 -1.13 -3.90
CA LYS A 86 10.22 -0.02 -4.76
C LYS A 86 10.84 1.12 -3.96
N ALA A 87 10.37 1.34 -2.74
CA ALA A 87 10.87 2.37 -1.84
C ALA A 87 11.97 1.82 -0.91
N LYS A 88 13.13 2.48 -0.91
CA LYS A 88 14.25 2.11 -0.02
C LYS A 88 13.90 2.21 1.46
N ALA A 89 13.16 3.26 1.84
CA ALA A 89 12.73 3.45 3.23
C ALA A 89 11.80 2.31 3.69
N GLU A 90 10.99 1.75 2.79
CA GLU A 90 10.16 0.57 3.09
C GLU A 90 11.02 -0.68 3.26
N ALA A 91 12.06 -0.87 2.43
CA ALA A 91 13.00 -1.96 2.62
C ALA A 91 13.71 -1.87 3.98
N GLU A 92 14.16 -0.68 4.37
CA GLU A 92 14.80 -0.43 5.68
C GLU A 92 13.84 -0.73 6.84
N PHE A 93 12.58 -0.28 6.73
CA PHE A 93 11.52 -0.57 7.70
C PHE A 93 11.26 -2.07 7.86
N LEU A 94 11.08 -2.79 6.74
CA LEU A 94 10.84 -4.24 6.76
C LEU A 94 12.03 -5.00 7.35
N LEU A 95 13.26 -4.63 7.01
CA LEU A 95 14.45 -5.25 7.60
C LEU A 95 14.50 -5.03 9.12
N ALA A 96 14.29 -3.80 9.58
CA ALA A 96 14.30 -3.51 11.02
C ALA A 96 13.23 -4.30 11.77
N MET A 97 12.00 -4.31 11.27
CA MET A 97 10.88 -5.02 11.89
C MET A 97 11.12 -6.54 11.92
N LEU A 98 11.46 -7.14 10.78
CA LEU A 98 11.54 -8.60 10.68
C LEU A 98 12.75 -9.15 11.43
N PHE A 99 13.91 -8.49 11.37
CA PHE A 99 15.11 -8.95 12.08
C PHE A 99 15.05 -8.64 13.58
N ALA A 100 14.36 -7.59 14.02
CA ALA A 100 14.08 -7.41 15.45
C ALA A 100 13.26 -8.57 16.03
N LYS A 101 12.34 -9.16 15.24
CA LYS A 101 11.51 -10.29 15.65
C LYS A 101 12.25 -11.63 15.59
N LEU A 102 12.97 -11.90 14.50
CA LEU A 102 13.61 -13.20 14.23
C LEU A 102 15.00 -13.33 14.87
N GLY A 103 15.71 -12.22 15.01
CA GLY A 103 17.00 -12.17 15.69
C GLY A 103 18.15 -12.78 14.89
N LYS A 104 19.23 -13.04 15.63
CA LYS A 104 20.49 -13.58 15.13
C LYS A 104 20.31 -14.98 14.53
N ASP A 105 21.21 -15.35 13.63
CA ASP A 105 21.30 -16.63 12.91
C ASP A 105 20.21 -16.83 11.84
N THR A 106 19.22 -15.93 11.77
CA THR A 106 18.21 -15.87 10.70
C THR A 106 18.86 -15.62 9.34
N GLU A 107 18.51 -16.43 8.36
CA GLU A 107 18.90 -16.26 6.96
C GLU A 107 18.01 -15.25 6.24
N ILE A 108 18.54 -14.66 5.17
CA ILE A 108 17.78 -13.79 4.27
C ILE A 108 18.02 -14.16 2.82
N VAL A 109 16.94 -14.25 2.06
CA VAL A 109 16.94 -14.20 0.62
C VAL A 109 16.28 -12.90 0.18
N VAL A 110 16.92 -12.17 -0.74
CA VAL A 110 16.33 -10.95 -1.32
C VAL A 110 16.23 -11.10 -2.83
N VAL A 111 15.01 -10.93 -3.35
CA VAL A 111 14.72 -10.94 -4.79
C VAL A 111 14.10 -9.63 -5.22
N GLY A 112 14.52 -9.11 -6.37
CA GLY A 112 13.98 -7.85 -6.87
C GLY A 112 14.55 -7.42 -8.20
N GLU A 113 13.87 -6.49 -8.85
CA GLU A 113 14.33 -5.90 -10.10
C GLU A 113 15.51 -4.94 -9.86
N ASN A 114 16.50 -4.99 -10.75
CA ASN A 114 17.70 -4.15 -10.68
C ASN A 114 17.35 -2.65 -10.76
N ARG A 115 16.32 -2.29 -11.54
CA ARG A 115 15.87 -0.89 -11.68
C ARG A 115 15.22 -0.34 -10.41
N SER A 116 14.71 -1.22 -9.53
CA SER A 116 14.14 -0.86 -8.23
C SER A 116 15.21 -0.70 -7.14
N GLY A 117 16.49 -0.83 -7.51
CA GLY A 117 17.60 -0.55 -6.60
C GLY A 117 17.92 -1.66 -5.60
N VAL A 118 17.53 -2.91 -5.89
CA VAL A 118 17.73 -4.10 -5.02
C VAL A 118 19.18 -4.27 -4.54
N LYS A 119 20.17 -3.80 -5.31
CA LYS A 119 21.59 -3.81 -4.90
C LYS A 119 21.84 -3.09 -3.57
N SER A 120 20.96 -2.17 -3.16
CA SER A 120 21.10 -1.44 -1.90
C SER A 120 21.07 -2.37 -0.68
N ILE A 121 20.55 -3.60 -0.81
CA ILE A 121 20.57 -4.61 0.26
C ILE A 121 21.98 -4.87 0.81
N GLU A 122 23.01 -4.83 -0.04
CA GLU A 122 24.41 -5.06 0.38
C GLU A 122 24.85 -4.07 1.46
N LYS A 123 24.41 -2.81 1.35
CA LYS A 123 24.71 -1.77 2.33
C LYS A 123 23.70 -1.75 3.47
N MET A 124 22.41 -1.90 3.16
CA MET A 124 21.33 -1.82 4.17
C MET A 124 21.38 -2.97 5.16
N PHE A 125 21.86 -4.15 4.74
CA PHE A 125 21.94 -5.32 5.62
C PHE A 125 23.22 -5.38 6.45
N ALA A 126 24.20 -4.52 6.18
CA ALA A 126 25.49 -4.51 6.89
C ALA A 126 25.39 -4.40 8.43
N PRO A 127 24.40 -3.68 9.03
CA PRO A 127 24.21 -3.67 10.48
C PRO A 127 23.73 -5.00 11.07
N TYR A 128 23.16 -5.89 10.26
CA TYR A 128 22.61 -7.19 10.68
C TYR A 128 23.56 -8.34 10.40
N GLY A 129 24.32 -8.26 9.31
CA GLY A 129 25.23 -9.30 8.86
C GLY A 129 25.68 -9.10 7.43
N LYS A 130 25.76 -10.19 6.66
CA LYS A 130 26.28 -10.16 5.30
C LYS A 130 25.32 -10.80 4.31
N VAL A 131 25.10 -10.11 3.20
CA VAL A 131 24.44 -10.64 2.00
C VAL A 131 25.42 -10.67 0.84
N VAL A 132 25.26 -11.65 -0.05
CA VAL A 132 26.04 -11.80 -1.28
C VAL A 132 25.07 -12.01 -2.43
N LYS A 133 25.40 -11.46 -3.60
CA LYS A 133 24.66 -11.73 -4.83
C LYS A 133 25.00 -13.12 -5.35
N TYR A 134 23.99 -13.98 -5.52
CA TYR A 134 24.18 -15.35 -6.01
C TYR A 134 23.78 -15.52 -7.48
N ASP A 135 22.68 -14.89 -7.91
CA ASP A 135 22.17 -15.04 -9.27
C ASP A 135 21.63 -13.71 -9.81
N SER A 136 21.57 -13.61 -11.13
CA SER A 136 20.93 -12.51 -11.84
C SER A 136 20.39 -12.99 -13.18
N ALA A 137 19.11 -12.76 -13.41
CA ALA A 137 18.44 -13.06 -14.66
C ALA A 137 17.21 -12.17 -14.82
N ARG A 138 16.75 -11.97 -16.06
CA ARG A 138 15.51 -11.23 -16.35
C ARG A 138 15.44 -9.85 -15.69
N ARG A 139 16.59 -9.16 -15.63
CA ARG A 139 16.77 -7.85 -14.96
C ARG A 139 16.48 -7.88 -13.45
N CYS A 140 16.46 -9.06 -12.83
CA CYS A 140 16.36 -9.28 -11.40
C CYS A 140 17.68 -9.78 -10.83
N SER A 141 17.84 -9.64 -9.52
CA SER A 141 18.93 -10.21 -8.75
C SER A 141 18.39 -11.04 -7.59
N PHE A 142 19.11 -12.09 -7.26
CA PHE A 142 18.89 -12.94 -6.09
C PHE A 142 20.10 -12.80 -5.17
N TYR A 143 19.86 -12.38 -3.94
CA TYR A 143 20.86 -12.31 -2.88
C TYR A 143 20.52 -13.32 -1.81
N TRP A 144 21.55 -13.88 -1.17
CA TRP A 144 21.40 -14.68 0.03
C TRP A 144 22.40 -14.19 1.07
N GLY A 145 22.01 -14.28 2.34
CA GLY A 145 22.83 -13.85 3.45
C GLY A 145 22.32 -14.37 4.78
N GLN A 146 22.98 -13.94 5.84
CA GLN A 146 22.64 -14.33 7.20
C GLN A 146 22.92 -13.19 8.16
N CYS A 147 22.04 -13.07 9.16
CA CYS A 147 22.19 -12.15 10.28
C CYS A 147 23.13 -12.77 11.33
N PHE A 148 24.24 -12.09 11.60
CA PHE A 148 25.24 -12.52 12.60
C PHE A 148 25.27 -11.60 13.83
N GLU A 149 24.76 -10.39 13.67
CA GLU A 149 24.68 -9.36 14.70
C GLU A 149 23.35 -9.43 15.42
N GLN A 150 23.29 -8.93 16.66
CA GLN A 150 22.03 -8.80 17.38
C GLN A 150 21.24 -7.60 16.85
N PRO A 151 20.04 -7.80 16.26
CA PRO A 151 19.24 -6.69 15.76
C PRO A 151 18.75 -5.78 16.90
N GLN A 152 18.58 -4.50 16.58
CA GLN A 152 17.97 -3.53 17.51
C GLN A 152 16.49 -3.85 17.74
N THR A 153 15.96 -3.41 18.87
CA THR A 153 14.52 -3.47 19.14
C THR A 153 13.75 -2.63 18.13
N PHE A 154 12.59 -3.13 17.69
CA PHE A 154 11.70 -2.41 16.80
C PHE A 154 10.50 -1.85 17.57
N ASN A 155 10.11 -0.62 17.24
CA ASN A 155 8.87 0.00 17.70
C ASN A 155 8.26 0.76 16.53
N LEU A 156 7.05 0.40 16.13
CA LEU A 156 6.34 1.01 15.00
C LEU A 156 6.23 2.53 15.11
N GLN A 157 6.10 3.06 16.34
CA GLN A 157 5.91 4.50 16.58
C GLN A 157 7.12 5.34 16.13
N ASP A 158 8.32 4.79 16.21
CA ASP A 158 9.57 5.48 15.85
C ASP A 158 9.72 5.66 14.33
N TRP A 159 8.91 4.95 13.54
CA TRP A 159 8.97 4.95 12.08
C TRP A 159 7.97 5.90 11.42
N PHE A 160 7.08 6.54 12.19
CA PHE A 160 6.24 7.60 11.63
C PHE A 160 7.07 8.85 11.34
N LYS A 161 7.19 9.21 10.07
CA LYS A 161 7.60 10.55 9.69
C LYS A 161 6.44 11.50 10.01
N THR A 162 6.73 12.51 10.82
CA THR A 162 5.76 13.57 11.17
C THR A 162 6.11 14.85 10.44
N TYR A 163 5.13 15.50 9.83
CA TYR A 163 5.28 16.81 9.18
C TYR A 163 3.96 17.58 9.21
N GLU A 164 4.05 18.90 9.14
CA GLU A 164 2.87 19.77 9.12
C GLU A 164 2.44 20.08 7.69
N VAL A 165 1.13 20.13 7.48
CA VAL A 165 0.51 20.63 6.26
C VAL A 165 -0.40 21.80 6.64
N SER A 166 -0.07 22.99 6.12
CA SER A 166 -0.91 24.18 6.30
C SER A 166 -1.98 24.22 5.22
N ILE A 167 -3.24 24.27 5.63
CA ILE A 167 -4.40 24.45 4.76
C ILE A 167 -5.25 25.57 5.35
N ASP A 168 -5.45 26.62 4.55
CA ASP A 168 -6.08 27.86 4.99
C ASP A 168 -5.36 28.44 6.22
N GLU A 169 -6.07 28.70 7.33
CA GLU A 169 -5.51 29.17 8.60
C GLU A 169 -5.20 28.03 9.59
N GLN A 170 -5.36 26.77 9.17
CA GLN A 170 -5.17 25.59 10.02
C GLN A 170 -3.88 24.84 9.66
N SER A 171 -3.23 24.27 10.67
CA SER A 171 -2.11 23.34 10.48
C SER A 171 -2.58 21.94 10.86
N LEU A 172 -2.31 20.97 9.99
CA LEU A 172 -2.57 19.55 10.25
C LEU A 172 -1.26 18.80 10.43
N THR A 173 -1.15 18.08 11.54
CA THR A 173 -0.04 17.16 11.79
C THR A 173 -0.27 15.87 11.02
N VAL A 174 0.57 15.57 10.03
CA VAL A 174 0.49 14.33 9.25
C VAL A 174 1.54 13.34 9.72
N LYS A 175 1.13 12.10 9.98
CA LYS A 175 2.00 10.98 10.32
C LYS A 175 1.99 9.95 9.20
N SER A 176 3.17 9.56 8.72
CA SER A 176 3.31 8.64 7.59
C SER A 176 4.37 7.58 7.86
N LEU A 177 4.02 6.31 7.71
CA LEU A 177 4.97 5.21 7.66
C LEU A 177 5.74 5.17 6.33
N PRO A 178 6.91 4.52 6.28
CA PRO A 178 7.61 4.22 5.04
C PRO A 178 6.75 3.38 4.09
N GLY A 179 6.89 3.61 2.78
CA GLY A 179 6.08 2.94 1.74
C GLY A 179 4.74 3.61 1.46
N VAL A 180 4.25 4.48 2.35
CA VAL A 180 3.06 5.31 2.08
C VAL A 180 3.45 6.49 1.21
N PHE A 181 2.64 6.76 0.19
CA PHE A 181 2.81 7.96 -0.63
C PHE A 181 2.54 9.21 0.22
N SER A 182 3.63 9.85 0.62
CA SER A 182 3.64 11.19 1.16
C SER A 182 4.93 11.86 0.69
N HIS A 183 4.81 12.84 -0.21
CA HIS A 183 5.97 13.62 -0.66
C HIS A 183 6.45 14.64 0.39
N GLY A 184 6.06 14.50 1.68
CA GLY A 184 6.38 15.47 2.73
C GLY A 184 5.85 16.88 2.46
N ALA A 185 4.99 17.02 1.45
CA ALA A 185 4.33 18.22 1.00
C ALA A 185 2.96 17.82 0.45
N PHE A 186 2.00 18.73 0.53
CA PHE A 186 0.66 18.50 0.06
C PHE A 186 0.61 18.41 -1.47
N ASP A 187 0.05 17.34 -2.01
CA ASP A 187 -0.01 17.11 -3.46
C ASP A 187 -0.89 18.15 -4.16
N VAL A 188 -0.43 18.67 -5.30
CA VAL A 188 -1.14 19.71 -6.06
C VAL A 188 -2.52 19.22 -6.54
N GLY A 189 -2.63 17.94 -6.88
CA GLY A 189 -3.91 17.32 -7.22
C GLY A 189 -4.86 17.28 -6.02
N SER A 190 -4.35 16.88 -4.85
CA SER A 190 -5.13 16.92 -3.59
C SER A 190 -5.59 18.33 -3.22
N GLN A 191 -4.77 19.37 -3.41
CA GLN A 191 -5.18 20.76 -3.20
C GLN A 191 -6.28 21.18 -4.16
N LEU A 192 -6.10 20.93 -5.45
CA LEU A 192 -7.11 21.23 -6.45
C LEU A 192 -8.45 20.54 -6.14
N LEU A 193 -8.40 19.29 -5.66
CA LEU A 193 -9.58 18.55 -5.24
C LEU A 193 -10.27 19.26 -4.08
N LEU A 194 -9.56 19.51 -2.98
CA LEU A 194 -10.09 20.16 -1.78
C LEU A 194 -10.69 21.54 -2.06
N ASP A 195 -10.06 22.34 -2.91
CA ASP A 195 -10.55 23.68 -3.29
C ASP A 195 -11.83 23.62 -4.13
N THR A 196 -12.09 22.47 -4.76
CA THR A 196 -13.25 22.24 -5.62
C THR A 196 -14.39 21.51 -4.89
N LEU A 197 -14.13 20.91 -3.72
CA LEU A 197 -15.15 20.17 -2.98
C LEU A 197 -16.29 21.09 -2.52
N PRO A 198 -17.55 20.64 -2.61
CA PRO A 198 -18.65 21.33 -1.97
C PRO A 198 -18.55 21.16 -0.44
N LYS A 199 -19.42 21.87 0.30
CA LYS A 199 -19.63 21.53 1.72
C LYS A 199 -20.13 20.09 1.82
N LEU A 200 -19.37 19.25 2.52
CA LEU A 200 -19.67 17.83 2.66
C LEU A 200 -20.69 17.61 3.78
N LYS A 201 -21.46 16.52 3.67
CA LYS A 201 -22.47 16.12 4.64
C LYS A 201 -22.73 14.62 4.58
N GLY A 202 -23.22 14.07 5.68
CA GLY A 202 -23.53 12.64 5.78
C GLY A 202 -22.27 11.78 5.69
N LYS A 203 -22.42 10.57 5.13
CA LYS A 203 -21.34 9.58 5.06
C LYS A 203 -20.41 9.84 3.88
N VAL A 204 -19.12 10.04 4.15
CA VAL A 204 -18.09 10.39 3.17
C VAL A 204 -17.03 9.31 3.15
N LEU A 205 -16.65 8.83 1.97
CA LEU A 205 -15.53 7.93 1.77
C LEU A 205 -14.34 8.68 1.17
N ASP A 206 -13.20 8.69 1.85
CA ASP A 206 -11.88 8.97 1.27
C ASP A 206 -11.28 7.65 0.75
N PHE A 207 -11.31 7.46 -0.56
CA PHE A 207 -10.84 6.23 -1.20
C PHE A 207 -9.40 6.38 -1.66
N GLY A 208 -8.52 5.47 -1.21
CA GLY A 208 -7.08 5.55 -1.41
C GLY A 208 -6.46 6.60 -0.50
N CYS A 209 -6.76 6.49 0.79
CA CYS A 209 -6.54 7.58 1.75
C CYS A 209 -5.05 7.88 2.03
N GLY A 210 -4.12 6.96 1.73
CA GLY A 210 -2.69 7.20 1.87
C GLY A 210 -2.30 7.58 3.31
N ALA A 211 -1.62 8.72 3.50
CA ALA A 211 -1.29 9.24 4.84
C ALA A 211 -2.47 9.94 5.55
N GLY A 212 -3.64 10.00 4.92
CA GLY A 212 -4.89 10.47 5.50
C GLY A 212 -5.12 11.98 5.42
N VAL A 213 -4.35 12.69 4.58
CA VAL A 213 -4.42 14.16 4.52
C VAL A 213 -5.78 14.65 3.98
N LEU A 214 -6.29 14.05 2.91
CA LEU A 214 -7.59 14.43 2.34
C LEU A 214 -8.71 14.22 3.37
N GLY A 215 -8.82 13.03 3.95
CA GLY A 215 -9.76 12.72 5.03
C GLY A 215 -9.66 13.69 6.22
N ALA A 216 -8.46 13.97 6.72
CA ALA A 216 -8.26 14.89 7.84
C ALA A 216 -8.78 16.30 7.53
N VAL A 217 -8.52 16.82 6.32
CA VAL A 217 -9.01 18.13 5.91
C VAL A 217 -10.53 18.14 5.74
N MET A 218 -11.09 17.09 5.13
CA MET A 218 -12.53 16.94 4.98
C MET A 218 -13.24 16.93 6.33
N ALA A 219 -12.71 16.20 7.32
CA ALA A 219 -13.26 16.18 8.69
C ALA A 219 -13.10 17.53 9.39
N SER A 220 -11.94 18.20 9.27
CA SER A 220 -11.72 19.51 9.88
C SER A 220 -12.67 20.58 9.33
N ARG A 221 -12.88 20.61 8.00
CA ARG A 221 -13.79 21.56 7.34
C ARG A 221 -15.27 21.24 7.57
N ASN A 222 -15.61 19.99 7.88
CA ASN A 222 -16.99 19.52 7.99
C ASN A 222 -17.17 18.63 9.23
N PRO A 223 -17.26 19.20 10.46
CA PRO A 223 -17.27 18.42 11.70
C PRO A 223 -18.41 17.40 11.85
N ASP A 224 -19.51 17.56 11.08
CA ASP A 224 -20.71 16.73 11.16
C ASP A 224 -20.70 15.54 10.16
N ILE A 225 -19.64 15.32 9.39
CA ILE A 225 -19.58 14.19 8.45
C ILE A 225 -19.29 12.88 9.19
N GLU A 226 -19.85 11.79 8.68
CA GLU A 226 -19.41 10.44 9.04
C GLU A 226 -18.28 10.04 8.08
N LEU A 227 -17.03 10.31 8.49
CA LEU A 227 -15.85 10.02 7.67
C LEU A 227 -15.47 8.54 7.74
N GLU A 228 -15.38 7.93 6.56
CA GLU A 228 -14.73 6.66 6.33
C GLU A 228 -13.53 6.85 5.38
N MET A 229 -12.46 6.12 5.62
CA MET A 229 -11.23 6.17 4.83
C MET A 229 -10.79 4.74 4.53
N CYS A 230 -10.41 4.45 3.30
CA CYS A 230 -9.89 3.14 2.97
C CYS A 230 -8.66 3.17 2.08
N ASP A 231 -7.79 2.19 2.26
CA ASP A 231 -6.62 1.98 1.40
C ASP A 231 -6.34 0.48 1.28
N ILE A 232 -5.58 0.10 0.26
CA ILE A 232 -5.11 -1.27 0.10
C ILE A 232 -3.91 -1.56 1.02
N SER A 233 -3.13 -0.52 1.34
CA SER A 233 -1.91 -0.61 2.11
C SER A 233 -2.18 -0.52 3.61
N ALA A 234 -1.71 -1.51 4.36
CA ALA A 234 -1.75 -1.48 5.82
C ALA A 234 -0.96 -0.30 6.40
N PHE A 235 0.14 0.08 5.73
CA PHE A 235 0.93 1.24 6.14
C PHE A 235 0.13 2.53 5.96
N ALA A 236 -0.67 2.64 4.89
CA ALA A 236 -1.55 3.80 4.64
C ALA A 236 -2.70 3.83 5.65
N VAL A 237 -3.32 2.69 5.94
CA VAL A 237 -4.36 2.59 6.99
C VAL A 237 -3.81 3.07 8.35
N ALA A 238 -2.65 2.56 8.78
CA ALA A 238 -2.03 2.97 10.04
C ALA A 238 -1.62 4.46 10.04
N SER A 239 -1.12 4.97 8.91
CA SER A 239 -0.77 6.39 8.74
C SER A 239 -1.98 7.31 8.82
N SER A 240 -3.07 6.93 8.16
CA SER A 240 -4.33 7.68 8.21
C SER A 240 -4.93 7.70 9.62
N GLN A 241 -4.89 6.58 10.33
CA GLN A 241 -5.32 6.52 11.75
C GLN A 241 -4.47 7.44 12.63
N ALA A 242 -3.14 7.36 12.51
CA ALA A 242 -2.21 8.18 13.28
C ALA A 242 -2.36 9.68 12.96
N THR A 243 -2.66 10.03 11.72
CA THR A 243 -2.97 11.41 11.30
C THR A 243 -4.28 11.90 11.90
N LEU A 244 -5.37 11.11 11.85
CA LEU A 244 -6.62 11.53 12.49
C LEU A 244 -6.44 11.73 14.00
N GLU A 245 -5.77 10.79 14.68
CA GLU A 245 -5.50 10.86 16.11
C GLU A 245 -4.66 12.10 16.47
N ALA A 246 -3.59 12.38 15.72
CA ALA A 246 -2.72 13.53 15.97
C ALA A 246 -3.44 14.88 15.88
N ASN A 247 -4.57 14.95 15.17
CA ASN A 247 -5.37 16.17 15.01
C ASN A 247 -6.68 16.15 15.82
N GLY A 248 -6.90 15.14 16.67
CA GLY A 248 -8.14 15.00 17.44
C GLY A 248 -9.38 14.80 16.55
N LEU A 249 -9.20 14.28 15.33
CA LEU A 249 -10.28 14.05 14.38
C LEU A 249 -10.81 12.62 14.51
N THR A 250 -12.09 12.44 14.18
CA THR A 250 -12.74 11.12 14.22
C THR A 250 -13.04 10.64 12.80
N GLY A 251 -12.89 9.33 12.60
CA GLY A 251 -13.16 8.68 11.32
C GLY A 251 -12.83 7.20 11.40
N LYS A 252 -13.48 6.38 10.57
CA LYS A 252 -13.20 4.95 10.48
C LYS A 252 -12.23 4.71 9.33
N VAL A 253 -11.06 4.18 9.64
CA VAL A 253 -10.04 3.82 8.63
C VAL A 253 -9.91 2.31 8.55
N PHE A 254 -9.99 1.74 7.34
CA PHE A 254 -9.94 0.30 7.14
C PHE A 254 -9.29 -0.11 5.81
N ALA A 255 -8.86 -1.37 5.74
CA ALA A 255 -8.33 -1.96 4.51
C ALA A 255 -9.45 -2.34 3.55
N SER A 256 -9.29 -2.07 2.25
CA SER A 256 -10.26 -2.49 1.24
C SER A 256 -9.60 -2.76 -0.11
N ASP A 257 -9.96 -3.86 -0.75
CA ASP A 257 -9.63 -4.13 -2.15
C ASP A 257 -10.73 -3.52 -3.03
N VAL A 258 -10.46 -2.31 -3.47
CA VAL A 258 -11.45 -1.42 -4.06
C VAL A 258 -12.65 -1.26 -3.10
N TYR A 259 -13.79 -1.88 -3.39
CA TYR A 259 -15.02 -1.76 -2.60
C TYR A 259 -15.34 -2.99 -1.75
N SER A 260 -14.37 -3.89 -1.58
CA SER A 260 -14.61 -5.19 -0.96
C SER A 260 -15.15 -5.14 0.48
N ASP A 261 -14.79 -4.10 1.23
CA ASP A 261 -15.12 -3.93 2.64
C ASP A 261 -15.86 -2.61 2.93
N THR A 262 -16.30 -1.92 1.87
CA THR A 262 -16.96 -0.62 1.98
C THR A 262 -18.48 -0.76 2.17
N SER A 263 -19.10 0.29 2.71
CA SER A 263 -20.56 0.41 2.77
C SER A 263 -21.16 0.63 1.37
N LYS A 264 -22.50 0.67 1.29
CA LYS A 264 -23.24 0.91 0.04
C LYS A 264 -24.15 2.14 0.08
N ASP A 265 -23.90 3.04 1.03
CA ASP A 265 -24.76 4.19 1.33
C ASP A 265 -23.98 5.51 1.50
N TYR A 266 -22.86 5.65 0.79
CA TYR A 266 -22.09 6.89 0.82
C TYR A 266 -22.87 8.05 0.19
N GLN A 267 -22.81 9.21 0.83
CA GLN A 267 -23.27 10.47 0.26
C GLN A 267 -22.18 11.07 -0.66
N PHE A 268 -20.91 10.90 -0.30
CA PHE A 268 -19.78 11.30 -1.14
C PHE A 268 -18.73 10.19 -1.21
N ILE A 269 -18.22 9.91 -2.41
CA ILE A 269 -16.97 9.17 -2.63
C ILE A 269 -15.96 10.14 -3.21
N ILE A 270 -14.89 10.39 -2.46
CA ILE A 270 -13.82 11.34 -2.79
C ILE A 270 -12.53 10.54 -2.99
N SER A 271 -11.75 10.84 -4.02
CA SER A 271 -10.49 10.11 -4.27
C SER A 271 -9.46 10.92 -5.04
N ASN A 272 -8.18 10.71 -4.69
CA ASN A 272 -7.03 11.02 -5.53
C ASN A 272 -6.32 9.68 -5.88
N PRO A 273 -6.77 8.97 -6.94
CA PRO A 273 -6.25 7.64 -7.26
C PRO A 273 -4.78 7.71 -7.69
N PRO A 274 -3.96 6.69 -7.40
CA PRO A 274 -2.55 6.69 -7.77
C PRO A 274 -2.35 6.75 -9.29
N PHE A 275 -1.51 7.69 -9.75
CA PHE A 275 -1.18 7.88 -11.17
C PHE A 275 0.09 7.14 -11.56
N HIS A 276 0.06 5.82 -11.65
CA HIS A 276 1.23 5.06 -12.11
C HIS A 276 1.07 4.67 -13.56
N SER A 277 1.68 5.45 -14.46
CA SER A 277 1.95 5.07 -15.84
C SER A 277 2.95 3.91 -15.85
N GLY A 278 2.48 2.68 -15.61
CA GLY A 278 3.31 1.48 -15.74
C GLY A 278 2.86 0.21 -15.02
N LEU A 279 1.77 0.22 -14.23
CA LEU A 279 1.21 -0.99 -13.62
C LEU A 279 -0.25 -1.16 -14.05
N ASP A 280 -0.52 -2.17 -14.89
CA ASP A 280 -1.88 -2.52 -15.34
C ASP A 280 -2.85 -2.70 -14.14
N THR A 281 -2.33 -3.13 -13.00
CA THR A 281 -3.07 -3.33 -11.75
C THR A 281 -3.59 -2.02 -11.13
N SER A 282 -2.81 -0.93 -11.13
CA SER A 282 -3.27 0.36 -10.59
C SER A 282 -4.34 1.00 -11.47
N TYR A 283 -4.25 0.78 -12.79
CA TYR A 283 -5.26 1.26 -13.73
C TYR A 283 -6.58 0.52 -13.52
N SER A 284 -6.56 -0.82 -13.51
CA SER A 284 -7.76 -1.64 -13.31
C SER A 284 -8.46 -1.39 -11.97
N ALA A 285 -7.72 -1.14 -10.88
CA ALA A 285 -8.30 -0.75 -9.60
C ALA A 285 -9.05 0.59 -9.69
N THR A 286 -8.47 1.59 -10.37
CA THR A 286 -9.13 2.88 -10.58
C THR A 286 -10.32 2.75 -11.51
N GLU A 287 -10.23 2.00 -12.61
CA GLU A 287 -11.38 1.75 -13.49
C GLU A 287 -12.52 1.07 -12.74
N THR A 288 -12.20 0.11 -11.86
CA THR A 288 -13.19 -0.57 -11.01
C THR A 288 -13.83 0.39 -10.01
N LEU A 289 -13.04 1.28 -9.39
CA LEU A 289 -13.54 2.36 -8.53
C LEU A 289 -14.61 3.19 -9.27
N LEU A 290 -14.29 3.64 -10.49
CA LEU A 290 -15.19 4.50 -11.28
C LEU A 290 -16.44 3.75 -11.76
N ALA A 291 -16.26 2.54 -12.28
CA ALA A 291 -17.34 1.75 -12.85
C ALA A 291 -18.35 1.27 -11.78
N GLN A 292 -17.89 1.01 -10.56
CA GLN A 292 -18.73 0.47 -9.48
C GLN A 292 -19.23 1.51 -8.48
N ALA A 293 -18.71 2.74 -8.50
CA ALA A 293 -19.11 3.81 -7.58
C ALA A 293 -20.64 4.00 -7.43
N PRO A 294 -21.48 3.95 -8.49
CA PRO A 294 -22.92 4.06 -8.33
C PRO A 294 -23.52 3.00 -7.39
N LYS A 295 -22.94 1.79 -7.29
CA LYS A 295 -23.45 0.74 -6.40
C LYS A 295 -23.20 1.02 -4.93
N HIS A 296 -22.26 1.92 -4.62
CA HIS A 296 -21.84 2.26 -3.27
C HIS A 296 -22.39 3.62 -2.78
N LEU A 297 -23.03 4.39 -3.67
CA LEU A 297 -23.63 5.68 -3.38
C LEU A 297 -25.12 5.58 -3.02
N LYS A 298 -25.59 6.50 -2.16
CA LYS A 298 -27.03 6.83 -2.00
C LYS A 298 -27.63 7.33 -3.31
N ARG A 299 -28.97 7.35 -3.42
CA ARG A 299 -29.70 7.83 -4.62
C ARG A 299 -29.38 9.28 -5.04
N SER A 300 -28.83 10.08 -4.14
CA SER A 300 -28.37 11.45 -4.40
C SER A 300 -26.88 11.60 -4.08
N GLY A 301 -26.15 10.48 -4.09
CA GLY A 301 -24.74 10.42 -3.75
C GLY A 301 -23.87 10.86 -4.91
N GLU A 302 -22.72 11.41 -4.58
CA GLU A 302 -21.82 12.05 -5.55
C GLU A 302 -20.44 11.42 -5.49
N MET A 303 -19.79 11.29 -6.64
CA MET A 303 -18.38 10.95 -6.75
C MET A 303 -17.61 12.16 -7.24
N ILE A 304 -16.53 12.53 -6.55
CA ILE A 304 -15.61 13.59 -6.96
C ILE A 304 -14.19 13.07 -6.89
N ILE A 305 -13.47 13.08 -8.00
CA ILE A 305 -12.09 12.60 -8.07
C ILE A 305 -11.19 13.64 -8.73
N VAL A 306 -9.92 13.65 -8.34
CA VAL A 306 -8.88 14.29 -9.13
C VAL A 306 -8.16 13.25 -9.97
N ALA A 307 -7.83 13.59 -11.21
CA ALA A 307 -7.00 12.76 -12.06
C ALA A 307 -6.09 13.57 -12.98
N ASN A 308 -5.00 12.97 -13.44
CA ASN A 308 -4.21 13.56 -14.52
C ASN A 308 -5.08 13.78 -15.78
N SER A 309 -5.04 14.98 -16.34
CA SER A 309 -5.89 15.44 -17.45
C SER A 309 -5.78 14.62 -18.74
N PHE A 310 -4.72 13.82 -18.90
CA PHE A 310 -4.52 12.94 -20.06
C PHE A 310 -5.17 11.56 -19.91
N LEU A 311 -5.61 11.19 -18.70
CA LEU A 311 -6.26 9.90 -18.43
C LEU A 311 -7.70 9.92 -18.96
N LYS A 312 -8.10 8.82 -19.61
CA LYS A 312 -9.42 8.69 -20.25
C LYS A 312 -10.48 8.15 -19.28
N TYR A 313 -10.72 8.86 -18.17
CA TYR A 313 -11.71 8.42 -17.17
C TYR A 313 -13.15 8.81 -17.48
N ILE A 314 -13.37 9.88 -18.26
CA ILE A 314 -14.72 10.36 -18.62
C ILE A 314 -15.59 9.22 -19.21
N PRO A 315 -15.13 8.42 -20.19
CA PRO A 315 -15.96 7.34 -20.75
C PRO A 315 -16.41 6.31 -19.72
N ILE A 316 -15.54 5.97 -18.75
CA ILE A 316 -15.83 5.00 -17.69
C ILE A 316 -16.89 5.58 -16.73
N ILE A 317 -16.74 6.85 -16.36
CA ILE A 317 -17.69 7.55 -15.49
C ILE A 317 -19.03 7.71 -16.19
N GLU A 318 -19.07 8.13 -17.45
CA GLU A 318 -20.30 8.27 -18.23
C GLU A 318 -21.01 6.93 -18.45
N GLN A 319 -20.26 5.84 -18.64
CA GLN A 319 -20.85 4.51 -18.72
C GLN A 319 -21.52 4.09 -17.40
N ALA A 320 -20.96 4.49 -16.26
CA ALA A 320 -21.47 4.11 -14.94
C ALA A 320 -22.61 5.04 -14.43
N PHE A 321 -22.49 6.34 -14.66
CA PHE A 321 -23.37 7.39 -14.13
C PHE A 321 -24.26 8.06 -15.18
N GLY A 322 -24.01 7.83 -16.47
CA GLY A 322 -24.69 8.51 -17.58
C GLY A 322 -24.13 9.89 -17.93
N LYS A 323 -23.57 10.63 -16.96
CA LYS A 323 -22.92 11.94 -17.17
C LYS A 323 -21.70 12.12 -16.28
N CYS A 324 -20.71 12.85 -16.78
CA CYS A 324 -19.54 13.29 -16.04
C CYS A 324 -19.34 14.80 -16.24
N ALA A 325 -19.30 15.57 -15.16
CA ALA A 325 -18.91 16.97 -15.19
C ALA A 325 -17.39 17.09 -14.93
N THR A 326 -16.77 18.14 -15.48
CA THR A 326 -15.41 18.57 -15.09
C THR A 326 -15.55 19.86 -14.31
N LEU A 327 -15.41 19.80 -12.98
CA LEU A 327 -15.63 20.95 -12.09
C LEU A 327 -14.47 21.94 -12.14
N ASN A 328 -13.26 21.43 -12.31
CA ASN A 328 -12.04 22.24 -12.41
C ASN A 328 -11.01 21.51 -13.26
N LYS A 329 -10.14 22.25 -13.96
CA LYS A 329 -9.11 21.67 -14.81
C LYS A 329 -7.90 22.60 -14.93
N THR A 330 -6.72 22.02 -14.71
CA THR A 330 -5.42 22.61 -14.98
C THR A 330 -4.75 21.88 -16.15
N THR A 331 -3.55 22.31 -16.52
CA THR A 331 -2.73 21.61 -17.53
C THR A 331 -2.39 20.18 -17.12
N LYS A 332 -2.26 19.91 -15.81
CA LYS A 332 -1.87 18.60 -15.27
C LYS A 332 -3.05 17.79 -14.76
N PHE A 333 -3.97 18.40 -14.04
CA PHE A 333 -5.04 17.70 -13.31
C PHE A 333 -6.44 18.18 -13.72
N ALA A 334 -7.42 17.29 -13.64
CA ALA A 334 -8.84 17.58 -13.80
C ALA A 334 -9.63 17.02 -12.62
N ILE A 335 -10.66 17.74 -12.18
CA ILE A 335 -11.61 17.30 -11.16
C ILE A 335 -12.88 16.82 -11.86
N TYR A 336 -13.12 15.51 -11.78
CA TYR A 336 -14.30 14.88 -12.37
C TYR A 336 -15.37 14.68 -11.30
N HIS A 337 -16.62 14.93 -11.68
CA HIS A 337 -17.79 14.83 -10.81
C HIS A 337 -18.91 14.06 -11.49
N ALA A 338 -19.59 13.20 -10.74
CA ALA A 338 -20.76 12.48 -11.18
C ALA A 338 -21.74 12.25 -10.04
N ASN A 339 -23.04 12.28 -10.36
CA ASN A 339 -24.13 12.01 -9.42
C ASN A 339 -24.81 10.70 -9.81
N LYS A 340 -25.12 9.85 -8.84
CA LYS A 340 -26.00 8.69 -9.03
C LYS A 340 -27.44 9.15 -9.24
#